data_AF-A0A7X6P2B5-F1
#
_entry.id   AF-A0A7X6P2B5-F1
#
_cell.length_a   1.000
_cell.length_b   1.000
_cell.length_c   1.000
_cell.angle_alpha   90.00
_cell.angle_beta   90.00
_cell.angle_gamma   90.00
#
_symmetry.space_group_name_H-M   'P 1'
#
loop_
_entity.id
_entity.type
_entity.pdbx_description
1 polymer ?
#
loop_
_entity_poly.entity_id
_entity_poly.type
_entity_poly.pdbx_seq_one_letter_code
_entity_poly.pdbx_strand_id
1 'polypeptide(L)'
;MPKKKVRFAFTVAEGPNQGLTSGGWRVWANKEDTYIAPAGMGSIWKGSLHGDDAWRWAVTQEHLSSGAEPVWTEPDRAPWKFTPTPFVDGRRLAFVICTMRHALRDLPIDPRDIQVPVQDRWDTGTLAMVWMAEPGESIPDDPSMVGYPLELVSGRRVWVTVAIEELPYDTEQEPGAISSAIL
;
A
#
# COMPACT_ATOMS: atom_id res chain seq x y z
N MET A 1 -12.85 1.14 22.09
CA MET A 1 -11.47 1.66 21.93
C MET A 1 -11.27 2.07 20.48
N PRO A 2 -10.54 3.16 20.18
CA PRO A 2 -10.25 3.52 18.80
C PRO A 2 -9.50 2.39 18.09
N LYS A 3 -9.94 2.03 16.88
CA LYS A 3 -9.25 1.01 16.07
C LYS A 3 -7.84 1.52 15.77
N LYS A 4 -6.83 0.83 16.28
CA LYS A 4 -5.42 1.10 15.98
C LYS A 4 -5.20 0.96 14.48
N LYS A 5 -4.49 1.91 13.89
CA LYS A 5 -4.13 1.94 12.46
C LYS A 5 -2.69 2.43 12.34
N VAL A 6 -1.93 1.78 11.47
CA VAL A 6 -0.67 2.32 10.97
C VAL A 6 -1.03 3.30 9.86
N ARG A 7 -0.50 4.53 9.94
CA ARG A 7 -0.73 5.58 8.95
C ARG A 7 0.61 6.09 8.46
N PHE A 8 0.77 6.19 7.16
CA PHE A 8 2.02 6.62 6.55
C PHE A 8 1.77 7.25 5.20
N ALA A 9 2.68 8.10 4.74
CA ALA A 9 2.65 8.69 3.42
C ALA A 9 4.04 8.57 2.82
N PHE A 10 4.12 8.14 1.56
CA PHE A 10 5.38 8.20 0.84
C PHE A 10 5.65 9.64 0.40
N THR A 11 6.82 10.17 0.72
CA THR A 11 7.16 11.58 0.46
C THR A 11 8.61 11.72 0.02
N VAL A 12 8.86 12.56 -0.98
CA VAL A 12 10.22 12.98 -1.34
C VAL A 12 10.78 13.87 -0.23
N ALA A 13 11.77 13.37 0.51
CA ALA A 13 12.30 14.06 1.68
C ALA A 13 13.19 15.26 1.31
N GLU A 14 13.94 15.14 0.21
CA GLU A 14 14.99 16.09 -0.21
C GLU A 14 15.08 16.15 -1.74
N GLY A 15 15.61 17.26 -2.26
CA GLY A 15 15.84 17.45 -3.70
C GLY A 15 14.81 18.36 -4.39
N PRO A 16 14.89 18.51 -5.73
CA PRO A 16 14.02 19.40 -6.50
C PRO A 16 12.53 19.10 -6.35
N ASN A 17 12.18 17.85 -6.02
CA ASN A 17 10.80 17.40 -5.85
C ASN A 17 10.41 17.21 -4.39
N GLN A 18 11.16 17.82 -3.46
CA GLN A 18 10.85 17.77 -2.03
C GLN A 18 9.38 18.13 -1.76
N GLY A 19 8.73 17.31 -0.94
CA GLY A 19 7.34 17.50 -0.54
C GLY A 19 6.31 16.80 -1.43
N LEU A 20 6.68 16.31 -2.63
CA LEU A 20 5.78 15.47 -3.41
C LEU A 20 5.44 14.18 -2.64
N THR A 21 4.18 13.76 -2.71
CA THR A 21 3.67 12.62 -1.95
C THR A 21 2.66 11.77 -2.73
N SER A 22 2.44 10.53 -2.28
CA SER A 22 1.32 9.68 -2.74
C SER A 22 0.03 9.92 -1.94
N GLY A 23 0.08 10.84 -0.97
CA GLY A 23 -0.95 10.98 0.06
C GLY A 23 -0.85 9.88 1.12
N GLY A 24 -1.75 9.95 2.10
CA GLY A 24 -1.77 8.99 3.21
C GLY A 24 -2.19 7.59 2.78
N TRP A 25 -1.66 6.59 3.46
CA TRP A 25 -2.03 5.18 3.43
C TRP A 25 -2.41 4.74 4.84
N ARG A 26 -3.28 3.74 4.92
CA ARG A 26 -3.74 3.18 6.20
C ARG A 26 -3.71 1.67 6.14
N VAL A 27 -3.08 1.06 7.15
CA VAL A 27 -3.18 -0.38 7.43
C VAL A 27 -3.87 -0.54 8.78
N TRP A 28 -4.88 -1.40 8.86
CA TRP A 28 -5.58 -1.66 10.12
C TRP A 28 -6.10 -3.09 10.19
N ALA A 29 -6.23 -3.58 11.42
CA ALA A 29 -6.82 -4.87 11.71
C ALA A 29 -8.26 -4.71 12.24
N ASN A 30 -9.12 -5.70 11.99
CA ASN A 30 -10.42 -5.81 12.61
C ASN A 30 -10.84 -7.27 12.71
N LYS A 31 -10.93 -7.79 13.94
CA LYS A 31 -11.11 -9.23 14.19
C LYS A 31 -9.94 -10.01 13.57
N GLU A 32 -10.21 -10.84 12.58
CA GLU A 32 -9.21 -11.62 11.82
C GLU A 32 -8.85 -10.99 10.47
N ASP A 33 -9.41 -9.83 10.17
CA ASP A 33 -9.21 -9.19 8.88
C ASP A 33 -8.11 -8.14 8.96
N THR A 34 -7.30 -8.08 7.90
CA THR A 34 -6.33 -7.01 7.66
C THR A 34 -6.78 -6.17 6.49
N TYR A 35 -6.72 -4.85 6.62
CA TYR A 35 -7.16 -3.91 5.59
C TYR A 35 -6.08 -2.90 5.26
N ILE A 36 -6.06 -2.49 4.00
CA ILE A 36 -5.11 -1.55 3.42
C ILE A 36 -5.88 -0.59 2.52
N ALA A 37 -5.64 0.71 2.63
CA ALA A 37 -6.25 1.68 1.71
C ALA A 37 -5.46 2.99 1.60
N PRO A 38 -5.48 3.66 0.43
CA PRO A 38 -5.12 5.06 0.32
C PRO A 38 -6.13 5.88 1.13
N ALA A 39 -5.69 6.88 1.88
CA ALA A 39 -6.55 7.72 2.72
C ALA A 39 -7.61 8.48 1.90
N GLY A 40 -7.23 8.96 0.71
CA GLY A 40 -8.13 9.67 -0.21
C GLY A 40 -9.09 8.78 -1.00
N MET A 41 -8.76 7.48 -1.15
CA MET A 41 -9.58 6.53 -1.90
C MET A 41 -10.18 5.44 -1.03
N GLY A 42 -9.92 5.43 0.27
CA GLY A 42 -10.31 4.35 1.16
C GLY A 42 -11.81 4.26 1.39
N SER A 43 -12.60 5.25 0.97
CA SER A 43 -14.06 5.14 0.86
C SER A 43 -14.50 4.44 -0.43
N ILE A 44 -13.62 4.25 -1.41
CA ILE A 44 -13.91 3.72 -2.75
C ILE A 44 -13.24 2.36 -2.94
N TRP A 45 -11.93 2.26 -2.72
CA TRP A 45 -11.14 1.03 -2.89
C TRP A 45 -10.41 0.65 -1.61
N LYS A 46 -10.40 -0.65 -1.29
CA LYS A 46 -9.65 -1.22 -0.16
C LYS A 46 -9.04 -2.55 -0.57
N GLY A 47 -7.80 -2.80 -0.15
CA GLY A 47 -7.22 -4.13 -0.05
C GLY A 47 -7.67 -4.77 1.27
N SER A 48 -8.12 -6.01 1.24
CA SER A 48 -8.50 -6.75 2.45
C SER A 48 -8.08 -8.20 2.39
N LEU A 49 -7.54 -8.71 3.48
CA LEU A 49 -7.34 -10.13 3.73
C LEU A 49 -8.30 -10.55 4.83
N HIS A 50 -9.18 -11.49 4.50
CA HIS A 50 -10.14 -12.06 5.45
C HIS A 50 -9.59 -13.41 5.95
N GLY A 51 -9.02 -13.44 7.16
CA GLY A 51 -8.34 -14.63 7.68
C GLY A 51 -7.17 -15.07 6.78
N ASP A 52 -7.30 -16.26 6.18
CA ASP A 52 -6.28 -16.87 5.30
C ASP A 52 -6.75 -17.12 3.86
N ASP A 53 -7.92 -16.62 3.46
CA ASP A 53 -8.53 -16.98 2.17
C ASP A 53 -7.77 -16.38 0.97
N ALA A 54 -7.97 -15.09 0.73
CA ALA A 54 -7.40 -14.35 -0.38
C ALA A 54 -7.36 -12.87 -0.05
N TRP A 55 -6.29 -12.20 -0.50
CA TRP A 55 -6.30 -10.75 -0.62
C TRP A 55 -7.30 -10.35 -1.70
N ARG A 56 -8.11 -9.35 -1.39
CA ARG A 56 -9.10 -8.79 -2.31
C ARG A 56 -8.83 -7.30 -2.44
N TRP A 57 -8.58 -6.84 -3.66
CA TRP A 57 -8.67 -5.42 -3.97
C TRP A 57 -10.07 -5.15 -4.50
N ALA A 58 -10.88 -4.48 -3.69
CA ALA A 58 -12.31 -4.41 -3.90
C ALA A 58 -12.86 -3.01 -3.71
N VAL A 59 -13.93 -2.72 -4.44
CA VAL A 59 -14.73 -1.52 -4.16
C VAL A 59 -15.52 -1.71 -2.88
N THR A 60 -15.58 -0.65 -2.08
CA THR A 60 -16.23 -0.70 -0.77
C THR A 60 -17.74 -0.82 -0.88
N GLN A 61 -18.39 -1.38 0.14
CA GLN A 61 -19.85 -1.40 0.21
C GLN A 61 -20.42 0.01 0.40
N GLU A 62 -19.69 0.88 1.10
CA GLU A 62 -20.06 2.28 1.29
C GLU A 62 -20.13 3.03 -0.04
N HIS A 63 -19.20 2.78 -0.96
CA HIS A 63 -19.22 3.37 -2.30
C HIS A 63 -20.36 2.81 -3.14
N LEU A 64 -20.56 1.49 -3.13
CA LEU A 64 -21.69 0.86 -3.83
C LEU A 64 -23.05 1.37 -3.35
N SER A 65 -23.18 1.60 -2.04
CA SER A 65 -24.41 2.11 -1.44
C SER A 65 -24.68 3.58 -1.76
N SER A 66 -23.71 4.30 -2.33
CA SER A 66 -23.87 5.72 -2.71
C SER A 66 -24.62 5.93 -4.03
N GLY A 67 -24.93 4.87 -4.77
CA GLY A 67 -25.55 4.94 -6.09
C GLY A 67 -24.57 5.27 -7.22
N ALA A 68 -23.26 5.31 -6.94
CA ALA A 68 -22.24 5.41 -7.97
C ALA A 68 -22.23 4.16 -8.84
N GLU A 69 -22.21 4.36 -10.17
CA GLU A 69 -22.06 3.24 -11.09
C GLU A 69 -20.69 2.56 -10.88
N PRO A 70 -20.65 1.24 -10.71
CA PRO A 70 -19.40 0.53 -10.57
C PRO A 70 -18.61 0.62 -11.88
N VAL A 71 -17.30 0.85 -11.77
CA VAL A 71 -16.36 0.80 -12.92
C VAL A 71 -16.10 -0.61 -13.45
N TRP A 72 -16.73 -1.64 -12.86
CA TRP A 72 -16.62 -3.03 -13.28
C TRP A 72 -18.02 -3.59 -13.60
N THR A 73 -18.08 -4.54 -14.53
CA THR A 73 -19.33 -5.14 -15.01
C THR A 73 -19.67 -6.48 -14.34
N GLU A 74 -18.70 -7.06 -13.62
CA GLU A 74 -18.86 -8.37 -12.98
C GLU A 74 -19.70 -8.30 -11.68
N PRO A 75 -20.40 -9.39 -11.30
CA PRO A 75 -21.16 -9.43 -10.05
C PRO A 75 -20.27 -9.27 -8.79
N ASP A 76 -19.00 -9.62 -8.91
CA ASP A 76 -18.04 -9.54 -7.82
C ASP A 76 -17.36 -8.17 -7.76
N ARG A 77 -17.55 -7.45 -6.65
CA ARG A 77 -16.92 -6.16 -6.35
C ARG A 77 -15.41 -6.24 -6.10
N ALA A 78 -14.84 -7.44 -6.05
CA ALA A 78 -13.42 -7.71 -5.89
C ALA A 78 -12.81 -8.24 -7.21
N PRO A 79 -12.56 -7.36 -8.20
CA PRO A 79 -12.03 -7.79 -9.50
C PRO A 79 -10.63 -8.40 -9.42
N TRP A 80 -9.87 -8.08 -8.38
CA TRP A 80 -8.55 -8.68 -8.16
C TRP A 80 -8.49 -9.44 -6.85
N LYS A 81 -8.10 -10.72 -6.96
CA LYS A 81 -7.90 -11.64 -5.84
C LYS A 81 -6.51 -12.25 -5.94
N PHE A 82 -5.82 -12.31 -4.82
CA PHE A 82 -4.47 -12.86 -4.76
C PHE A 82 -4.39 -13.88 -3.63
N THR A 83 -3.83 -15.04 -3.93
CA THR A 83 -3.53 -16.06 -2.93
C THR A 83 -2.47 -15.50 -1.97
N PRO A 84 -2.68 -15.56 -0.65
CA PRO A 84 -1.66 -15.14 0.30
C PRO A 84 -0.42 -16.01 0.14
N THR A 85 0.76 -15.42 0.33
CA THR A 85 1.99 -16.21 0.40
C THR A 85 1.92 -17.17 1.62
N PRO A 86 2.53 -18.37 1.51
CA PRO A 86 2.60 -19.27 2.65
C PRO A 86 3.42 -18.67 3.78
N PHE A 87 3.17 -19.11 5.01
CA PHE A 87 4.05 -18.83 6.12
C PHE A 87 5.37 -19.60 5.97
N VAL A 88 6.48 -18.90 6.17
CA VAL A 88 7.84 -19.44 6.26
C VAL A 88 8.38 -19.01 7.61
N ASP A 89 8.77 -19.97 8.44
CA ASP A 89 9.22 -19.73 9.83
C ASP A 89 8.25 -18.83 10.61
N GLY A 90 6.95 -19.16 10.52
CA GLY A 90 5.88 -18.46 11.26
C GLY A 90 5.56 -17.06 10.76
N ARG A 91 6.15 -16.60 9.65
CA ARG A 91 5.92 -15.26 9.07
C ARG A 91 5.60 -15.31 7.58
N ARG A 92 4.88 -14.32 7.06
CA ARG A 92 4.63 -14.15 5.62
C ARG A 92 4.58 -12.69 5.21
N LEU A 93 5.00 -12.43 3.97
CA LEU A 93 4.75 -11.16 3.31
C LEU A 93 3.32 -11.15 2.80
N ALA A 94 2.46 -10.37 3.44
CA ALA A 94 1.05 -10.37 3.15
C ALA A 94 0.73 -9.48 1.94
N PHE A 95 1.25 -8.26 1.88
CA PHE A 95 0.99 -7.33 0.78
C PHE A 95 2.15 -6.36 0.58
N VAL A 96 2.32 -5.81 -0.63
CA VAL A 96 3.31 -4.76 -0.91
C VAL A 96 2.63 -3.58 -1.57
N ILE A 97 2.89 -2.38 -1.06
CA ILE A 97 2.57 -1.13 -1.72
C ILE A 97 3.86 -0.60 -2.31
N CYS A 98 3.98 -0.59 -3.63
CA CYS A 98 5.09 0.02 -4.33
C CYS A 98 4.72 1.45 -4.75
N THR A 99 5.62 2.40 -4.50
CA THR A 99 5.54 3.72 -5.08
C THR A 99 6.83 4.03 -5.82
N MET A 100 6.70 4.76 -6.92
CA MET A 100 7.81 5.28 -7.70
C MET A 100 7.72 6.81 -7.67
N ARG A 101 8.85 7.49 -7.82
CA ARG A 101 8.91 8.96 -7.78
C ARG A 101 7.85 9.62 -8.68
N HIS A 102 7.62 9.06 -9.87
CA HIS A 102 6.67 9.62 -10.85
C HIS A 102 5.20 9.55 -10.45
N ALA A 103 4.85 8.69 -9.48
CA ALA A 103 3.50 8.57 -8.96
C ALA A 103 3.18 9.68 -7.93
N LEU A 104 4.20 10.37 -7.41
CA LEU A 104 4.06 11.38 -6.38
C LEU A 104 3.61 12.72 -6.96
N ARG A 105 2.76 13.42 -6.21
CA ARG A 105 2.13 14.68 -6.63
C ARG A 105 2.13 15.66 -5.45
N ASP A 106 1.89 16.92 -5.74
CA ASP A 106 1.65 17.92 -4.71
C ASP A 106 0.25 17.69 -4.10
N LEU A 107 0.21 17.07 -2.92
CA LEU A 107 -1.01 16.72 -2.19
C LEU A 107 -0.82 17.05 -0.70
N PRO A 108 -1.90 17.39 0.02
CA PRO A 108 -1.82 17.59 1.45
C PRO A 108 -1.45 16.30 2.19
N ILE A 109 -0.49 16.40 3.12
CA ILE A 109 -0.11 15.32 4.04
C ILE A 109 -0.85 15.51 5.37
N ASP A 110 -1.48 14.45 5.87
CA ASP A 110 -2.06 14.46 7.21
C ASP A 110 -0.90 14.41 8.23
N PRO A 111 -0.82 15.34 9.20
CA PRO A 111 0.31 15.42 10.14
C PRO A 111 0.44 14.18 11.05
N ARG A 112 -0.55 13.28 11.05
CA ARG A 112 -0.51 12.00 11.76
C ARG A 112 0.13 10.87 10.95
N ASP A 113 0.41 11.10 9.68
CA ASP A 113 1.03 10.10 8.80
C ASP A 113 2.54 10.09 9.02
N ILE A 114 3.08 8.89 9.23
CA ILE A 114 4.54 8.68 9.25
C ILE A 114 5.07 8.90 7.84
N GLN A 115 6.04 9.79 7.68
CA GLN A 115 6.63 10.06 6.37
C GLN A 115 7.63 8.95 6.03
N VAL A 116 7.34 8.20 4.97
CA VAL A 116 8.21 7.20 4.39
C VAL A 116 9.02 7.87 3.29
N PRO A 117 10.35 8.04 3.45
CA PRO A 117 11.16 8.77 2.49
C PRO A 117 11.25 8.01 1.17
N VAL A 118 10.97 8.70 0.07
CA VAL A 118 11.19 8.23 -1.29
C VAL A 118 12.40 8.95 -1.86
N GLN A 119 13.29 8.19 -2.51
CA GLN A 119 14.41 8.79 -3.24
C GLN A 119 13.91 9.53 -4.47
N ASP A 120 14.42 10.74 -4.72
CA ASP A 120 14.09 11.51 -5.93
C ASP A 120 14.86 10.95 -7.15
N ARG A 121 14.54 9.70 -7.50
CA ARG A 121 15.17 8.90 -8.54
C ARG A 121 14.14 8.13 -9.35
N TRP A 122 14.47 7.85 -10.60
CA TRP A 122 13.59 7.16 -11.54
C TRP A 122 13.82 5.65 -11.60
N ASP A 123 15.00 5.21 -11.17
CA ASP A 123 15.47 3.83 -11.21
C ASP A 123 15.24 3.09 -9.87
N THR A 124 14.41 3.64 -8.99
CA THR A 124 14.14 3.05 -7.68
C THR A 124 12.64 3.02 -7.36
N GLY A 125 12.17 1.92 -6.79
CA GLY A 125 10.88 1.80 -6.12
C GLY A 125 11.06 1.87 -4.60
N THR A 126 10.14 2.55 -3.92
CA THR A 126 10.01 2.47 -2.45
C THR A 126 8.82 1.59 -2.11
N LEU A 127 9.05 0.56 -1.31
CA LEU A 127 8.08 -0.46 -0.95
C LEU A 127 7.65 -0.29 0.50
N ALA A 128 6.35 -0.27 0.78
CA ALA A 128 5.82 -0.57 2.11
C ALA A 128 5.33 -2.01 2.12
N MET A 129 6.01 -2.85 2.88
CA MET A 129 5.78 -4.29 2.97
C MET A 129 4.93 -4.59 4.20
N VAL A 130 3.73 -5.12 4.00
CA VAL A 130 2.82 -5.53 5.06
C VAL A 130 3.09 -6.99 5.39
N TRP A 131 3.61 -7.24 6.58
CA TRP A 131 3.94 -8.57 7.08
C TRP A 131 2.88 -9.10 8.03
N MET A 132 2.82 -10.43 8.16
CA MET A 132 2.00 -11.12 9.14
C MET A 132 2.80 -12.23 9.83
N ALA A 133 2.58 -12.42 11.13
CA ALA A 133 3.15 -13.50 11.93
C ALA A 133 2.07 -14.34 12.59
N GLU A 134 2.33 -15.63 12.74
CA GLU A 134 1.50 -16.57 13.50
C GLU A 134 1.43 -16.21 14.99
N PRO A 135 0.44 -16.70 15.75
CA PRO A 135 0.34 -16.43 17.18
C PRO A 135 1.60 -16.90 17.92
N GLY A 136 2.14 -16.06 18.79
CA GLY A 136 3.35 -16.36 19.57
C GLY A 136 4.67 -16.09 18.85
N GLU A 137 4.66 -15.91 17.53
CA GLU A 137 5.88 -15.65 16.76
C GLU A 137 6.42 -14.24 17.01
N SER A 138 7.73 -14.14 17.26
CA SER A 138 8.39 -12.87 17.52
C SER A 138 8.34 -11.95 16.29
N ILE A 139 8.22 -10.65 16.51
CA ILE A 139 8.39 -9.64 15.45
C ILE A 139 9.85 -9.22 15.47
N PRO A 140 10.55 -9.19 14.32
CA PRO A 140 11.91 -8.68 14.24
C PRO A 140 12.01 -7.26 14.77
N ASP A 141 13.12 -6.95 15.45
CA ASP A 141 13.50 -5.57 15.72
C ASP A 141 14.11 -4.99 14.43
N ASP A 142 13.22 -4.42 13.60
CA ASP A 142 13.56 -3.91 12.27
C ASP A 142 13.52 -2.38 12.26
N PRO A 143 14.65 -1.69 12.00
CA PRO A 143 14.69 -0.22 11.96
C PRO A 143 13.85 0.38 10.84
N SER A 144 13.43 -0.40 9.84
CA SER A 144 12.54 0.02 8.77
C SER A 144 11.05 -0.06 9.12
N MET A 145 10.72 -0.46 10.36
CA MET A 145 9.33 -0.59 10.79
C MET A 145 8.60 0.75 10.79
N VAL A 146 7.42 0.76 10.17
CA VAL A 146 6.54 1.93 10.11
C VAL A 146 5.45 1.79 11.16
N GLY A 147 5.54 2.63 12.18
CA GLY A 147 4.54 2.69 13.25
C GLY A 147 4.71 1.56 14.25
N TYR A 148 3.65 0.77 14.45
CA TYR A 148 3.63 -0.28 15.45
C TYR A 148 2.85 -1.51 14.96
N PRO A 149 3.15 -2.71 15.48
CA PRO A 149 2.40 -3.91 15.14
C PRO A 149 0.92 -3.84 15.55
N LEU A 150 0.05 -4.31 14.66
CA LEU A 150 -1.37 -4.49 14.85
C LEU A 150 -1.65 -5.93 15.28
N GLU A 151 -2.57 -6.12 16.22
CA GLU A 151 -2.94 -7.44 16.74
C GLU A 151 -4.32 -7.85 16.21
N LEU A 152 -4.43 -9.11 15.78
CA LEU A 152 -5.66 -9.79 15.38
C LEU A 152 -6.20 -10.59 16.58
N VAL A 153 -7.48 -10.99 16.56
CA VAL A 153 -8.09 -11.66 17.74
C VAL A 153 -7.54 -13.08 17.98
N SER A 154 -6.95 -13.71 16.96
CA SER A 154 -6.21 -14.96 17.04
C SER A 154 -4.85 -14.84 17.74
N GLY A 155 -4.38 -13.62 18.05
CA GLY A 155 -3.02 -13.37 18.53
C GLY A 155 -1.98 -13.25 17.41
N ARG A 156 -2.40 -13.38 16.14
CA ARG A 156 -1.57 -13.01 14.99
C ARG A 156 -1.24 -11.52 15.02
N ARG A 157 -0.09 -11.17 14.45
CA ARG A 157 0.36 -9.78 14.38
C ARG A 157 0.65 -9.36 12.96
N VAL A 158 0.37 -8.10 12.65
CA VAL A 158 0.59 -7.47 11.35
C VAL A 158 1.42 -6.22 11.53
N TRP A 159 2.45 -6.02 10.72
CA TRP A 159 3.26 -4.80 10.78
C TRP A 159 3.67 -4.36 9.38
N VAL A 160 4.24 -3.17 9.28
CA VAL A 160 4.70 -2.60 8.02
C VAL A 160 6.19 -2.33 8.13
N THR A 161 6.96 -2.73 7.14
CA THR A 161 8.37 -2.32 6.96
C THR A 161 8.53 -1.57 5.64
N VAL A 162 9.67 -0.89 5.48
CA VAL A 162 10.01 -0.17 4.25
C VAL A 162 11.28 -0.74 3.64
N ALA A 163 11.27 -0.91 2.33
CA ALA A 163 12.45 -1.27 1.55
C ALA A 163 12.56 -0.37 0.32
N ILE A 164 13.77 -0.30 -0.23
CA ILE A 164 14.04 0.33 -1.52
C ILE A 164 14.51 -0.78 -2.45
N GLU A 165 13.95 -0.80 -3.65
CA GLU A 165 14.29 -1.75 -4.70
C GLU A 165 14.80 -0.99 -5.92
N GLU A 166 15.94 -1.41 -6.47
CA GLU A 166 16.41 -0.91 -7.77
C GLU A 166 15.55 -1.54 -8.86
N LEU A 167 14.98 -0.70 -9.72
CA LEU A 167 14.18 -1.17 -10.83
C LEU A 167 15.10 -1.42 -12.02
N PRO A 168 14.95 -2.55 -12.72
CA PRO A 168 15.68 -2.77 -13.96
C PRO A 168 15.33 -1.63 -14.92
N TYR A 169 16.33 -0.84 -15.30
CA TYR A 169 16.16 0.18 -16.32
C TYR A 169 15.99 -0.54 -17.65
N ASP A 170 14.76 -0.82 -18.03
CA ASP A 170 14.48 -1.29 -19.38
C ASP A 170 14.72 -0.10 -20.31
N THR A 171 15.70 -0.20 -21.20
CA THR A 171 16.00 0.81 -22.22
C THR A 171 14.94 0.79 -23.33
N GLU A 172 13.65 0.67 -22.99
CA GLU A 172 12.61 1.10 -23.92
C GLU A 172 12.79 2.60 -24.08
N GLN A 173 13.50 2.96 -25.16
CA GLN A 173 13.61 4.33 -25.64
C GLN A 173 12.22 4.94 -25.54
N GLU A 174 12.11 6.11 -24.90
CA GLU A 174 10.93 6.95 -25.07
C GLU A 174 10.59 6.92 -26.57
N PRO A 175 9.34 6.58 -26.98
CA PRO A 175 8.98 6.70 -28.38
C PRO A 175 9.29 8.13 -28.77
N GLY A 176 10.36 8.29 -29.56
CA GLY A 176 10.96 9.58 -29.86
C GLY A 176 9.84 10.50 -30.26
N ALA A 177 9.77 11.67 -29.61
CA ALA A 177 8.71 12.65 -29.79
C ALA A 177 8.26 12.62 -31.25
N ILE A 178 7.01 12.19 -31.49
CA ILE A 178 6.43 12.28 -32.82
C ILE A 178 6.40 13.78 -33.08
N SER A 179 7.42 14.26 -33.80
CA SER A 179 7.43 15.59 -34.37
C SER A 179 6.15 15.68 -35.16
N SER A 180 5.19 16.42 -34.62
CA SER A 180 4.06 16.91 -35.38
C SER A 180 4.62 17.89 -36.40
N ALA A 181 5.18 17.35 -37.48
CA ALA A 181 5.26 18.03 -38.76
C ALA A 181 3.82 18.08 -39.29
N ILE A 182 3.07 19.05 -38.79
CA ILE A 182 1.91 19.59 -39.49
C ILE A 182 2.39 20.87 -40.16
N LEU A 183 2.52 20.75 -41.48
CA LEU A 183 2.65 21.76 -42.55
C LEU A 183 4.01 22.44 -42.74
#